data_AF-A0A2H0SHX2-F1
#
_entry.id   AF-A0A2H0SHX2-F1
#
_cell.length_a   1.000
_cell.length_b   1.000
_cell.length_c   1.000
_cell.angle_alpha   90.00
_cell.angle_beta   90.00
_cell.angle_gamma   90.00
#
_symmetry.space_group_name_H-M   'P 1'
#
loop_
_entity.id
_entity.type
_entity.pdbx_description
1 polymer ?
#
loop_
_entity_poly.entity_id
_entity_poly.type
_entity_poly.pdbx_seq_one_letter_code
_entity_poly.pdbx_strand_id
1 'polypeptide(L)'
;MDKKGFTLIELLVVIAIIGILSSVVMASLSTAREKAKIAKVRSELRQISTAITMLEGDTSQWPGHQTPGIVCTNLPLGCPLPSNELCDDGCSNALSSQAGGLMQTDGNYPNWSGPYIHTISLDPWGNEYFFDTDYDIEPGGGTTNAVVIGSYGPNGQGNNLYDADDIYEILISD
;
A
#
# COMPACT_ATOMS: atom_id res chain seq x y z
N MET A 1 -22.08 46.23 44.32
CA MET A 1 -21.43 45.14 43.55
C MET A 1 -21.96 45.24 42.13
N ASP A 2 -21.24 45.96 41.27
CA ASP A 2 -21.62 46.11 39.87
C ASP A 2 -21.30 44.82 39.12
N LYS A 3 -22.34 44.05 38.81
CA LYS A 3 -22.23 42.92 37.88
C LYS A 3 -22.10 43.50 36.48
N LYS A 4 -20.87 43.58 35.95
CA LYS A 4 -20.64 43.90 34.54
C LYS A 4 -21.26 42.79 33.69
N GLY A 5 -22.27 43.15 32.88
CA GLY A 5 -22.90 42.24 31.92
C GLY A 5 -22.07 42.15 30.64
N PHE A 6 -22.06 40.97 30.02
CA PHE A 6 -21.44 40.73 28.71
C PHE A 6 -22.27 41.41 27.62
N THR A 7 -21.63 42.10 26.67
CA THR A 7 -22.32 42.73 25.55
C THR A 7 -22.47 41.77 24.37
N LEU A 8 -23.52 41.96 23.57
CA LEU A 8 -23.75 41.17 22.36
C LEU A 8 -22.60 41.32 21.34
N ILE A 9 -21.98 42.50 21.28
CA ILE A 9 -20.87 42.77 20.36
C ILE A 9 -19.60 42.03 20.78
N GLU A 10 -19.32 41.91 22.08
CA GLU A 10 -18.20 41.11 22.58
C GLU A 10 -18.36 39.63 22.21
N LEU A 11 -19.57 39.09 22.37
CA LEU A 11 -19.85 37.71 21.98
C LEU A 11 -19.72 37.51 20.47
N LEU A 12 -20.21 38.46 19.66
CA LEU A 12 -20.16 38.42 18.20
C LEU A 12 -18.71 38.42 17.69
N VAL A 13 -17.85 39.27 18.26
CA VAL A 13 -16.43 39.33 17.88
C VAL A 13 -15.71 38.02 18.23
N VAL A 14 -16.02 37.41 19.37
CA VAL A 14 -15.38 36.14 19.79
C VAL A 14 -15.72 35.00 18.83
N ILE A 15 -17.00 34.82 18.47
CA ILE A 15 -17.38 33.76 17.53
C ILE A 15 -16.82 34.02 16.12
N ALA A 16 -16.68 35.29 15.72
CA ALA A 16 -16.04 35.65 14.46
C ALA A 16 -14.54 35.25 14.44
N ILE A 17 -13.81 35.53 15.54
CA ILE A 17 -12.40 35.14 15.67
C ILE A 17 -12.24 33.62 15.70
N ILE A 18 -13.06 32.91 16.48
CA ILE A 18 -13.05 31.43 16.53
C ILE A 18 -13.34 30.85 15.15
N GLY A 19 -14.30 31.42 14.41
CA GLY A 19 -14.62 31.04 13.04
C GLY A 19 -13.39 31.11 12.12
N ILE A 20 -12.69 32.25 12.11
CA ILE A 20 -11.49 32.46 11.29
C ILE A 20 -10.35 31.51 11.69
N LEU A 21 -10.09 31.33 12.99
CA LEU A 21 -9.03 30.43 13.46
C LEU A 21 -9.36 28.97 13.15
N SER A 22 -10.62 28.57 13.29
CA SER A 22 -11.05 27.19 13.04
C SER A 22 -10.89 26.77 11.57
N SER A 23 -11.15 27.66 10.61
CA SER A 23 -11.05 27.34 9.18
C SER A 23 -9.60 27.08 8.74
N VAL A 24 -8.64 27.85 9.27
CA VAL A 24 -7.20 27.65 9.02
C VAL A 24 -6.72 26.31 9.59
N VAL A 25 -7.18 25.95 10.80
CA VAL A 25 -6.83 24.66 11.43
C VAL A 25 -7.44 23.48 10.68
N MET A 26 -8.66 23.60 10.16
CA MET A 26 -9.28 22.52 9.38
C MET A 26 -8.50 22.23 8.08
N ALA A 27 -8.07 23.27 7.36
CA ALA A 27 -7.29 23.10 6.15
C ALA A 27 -5.93 22.42 6.42
N SER A 28 -5.23 22.80 7.50
CA SER A 28 -3.94 22.20 7.84
C SER A 28 -4.05 20.75 8.32
N LEU A 29 -5.14 20.41 9.03
CA LEU A 29 -5.39 19.05 9.50
C LEU A 29 -5.65 18.06 8.35
N SER A 30 -6.36 18.49 7.30
CA SER A 30 -6.64 17.64 6.13
C SER A 30 -5.33 17.15 5.48
N THR A 31 -4.42 18.08 5.16
CA THR A 31 -3.11 17.75 4.57
C THR A 31 -2.25 16.92 5.51
N ALA A 32 -2.29 17.17 6.82
CA ALA A 32 -1.54 16.38 7.80
C ALA A 32 -2.03 14.94 7.88
N ARG A 33 -3.36 14.72 7.81
CA ARG A 33 -3.95 13.37 7.78
C ARG A 33 -3.53 12.61 6.53
N GLU A 34 -3.54 13.24 5.37
CA GLU A 34 -3.14 12.58 4.12
C GLU A 34 -1.67 12.14 4.14
N LYS A 35 -0.78 13.03 4.60
CA LYS A 35 0.63 12.68 4.80
C LYS A 35 0.82 11.54 5.80
N ALA A 36 0.01 11.49 6.85
CA ALA A 36 0.06 10.42 7.83
C ALA A 36 -0.39 9.07 7.24
N LYS A 37 -1.39 9.06 6.35
CA LYS A 37 -1.81 7.86 5.60
C LYS A 37 -0.67 7.32 4.74
N ILE A 38 -0.07 8.17 3.90
CA ILE A 38 1.06 7.80 3.04
C ILE A 38 2.25 7.28 3.87
N ALA A 39 2.55 7.94 5.00
CA ALA A 39 3.62 7.50 5.90
C ALA A 39 3.33 6.13 6.53
N LYS A 40 2.06 5.87 6.90
CA LYS A 40 1.63 4.56 7.40
C LYS A 40 1.84 3.48 6.33
N VAL A 41 1.37 3.73 5.10
CA VAL A 41 1.52 2.80 3.96
C VAL A 41 2.98 2.43 3.73
N ARG A 42 3.86 3.42 3.64
CA ARG A 42 5.30 3.17 3.48
C ARG A 42 5.91 2.36 4.62
N SER A 43 5.41 2.53 5.85
CA SER A 43 5.86 1.74 7.00
C SER A 43 5.37 0.30 6.94
N GLU A 44 4.17 0.07 6.41
CA GLU A 44 3.59 -1.27 6.23
C GLU A 44 4.25 -2.00 5.05
N LEU A 45 4.49 -1.32 3.92
CA LEU A 45 5.24 -1.86 2.78
C LEU A 45 6.62 -2.37 3.21
N ARG A 46 7.39 -1.61 4.00
CA ARG A 46 8.69 -2.08 4.51
C ARG A 46 8.61 -3.34 5.36
N GLN A 47 7.55 -3.48 6.15
CA GLN A 47 7.31 -4.68 6.95
C GLN A 47 6.99 -5.88 6.05
N ILE A 48 6.17 -5.67 5.03
CA ILE A 48 5.82 -6.69 4.02
C ILE A 48 7.07 -7.07 3.22
N SER A 49 7.87 -6.11 2.74
CA SER A 49 9.14 -6.31 2.04
C SER A 49 10.10 -7.18 2.86
N THR A 50 10.26 -6.87 4.15
CA THR A 50 11.07 -7.68 5.06
C THR A 50 10.53 -9.11 5.18
N ALA A 51 9.21 -9.28 5.25
CA ALA A 51 8.57 -10.60 5.30
C ALA A 51 8.78 -11.39 3.99
N ILE A 52 8.75 -10.72 2.84
CA ILE A 52 9.09 -11.32 1.54
C ILE A 52 10.55 -11.79 1.52
N THR A 53 11.49 -10.99 2.02
CA THR A 53 12.90 -11.41 2.11
C THR A 53 13.08 -12.63 3.02
N MET A 54 12.31 -12.75 4.11
CA MET A 54 12.34 -13.95 4.96
C MET A 54 11.75 -15.17 4.25
N LEU A 55 10.60 -15.01 3.57
CA LEU A 55 10.00 -16.06 2.73
C LEU A 55 10.98 -16.55 1.67
N GLU A 56 11.66 -15.63 0.99
CA GLU A 56 12.68 -15.94 -0.01
C GLU A 56 13.84 -16.75 0.60
N GLY A 57 14.33 -16.33 1.78
CA GLY A 57 15.42 -17.00 2.47
C GLY A 57 15.12 -18.46 2.80
N ASP A 58 13.88 -18.77 3.18
CA ASP A 58 13.47 -20.12 3.55
C ASP A 58 13.06 -20.97 2.34
N THR A 59 12.28 -20.38 1.43
CA THR A 59 11.57 -21.11 0.38
C THR A 59 12.19 -20.96 -1.01
N SER A 60 13.12 -20.00 -1.18
CA SER A 60 13.62 -19.58 -2.50
C SER A 60 12.49 -19.18 -3.47
N GLN A 61 11.35 -18.77 -2.92
CA GLN A 61 10.18 -18.30 -3.66
C GLN A 61 9.72 -16.96 -3.10
N TRP A 62 9.10 -16.18 -3.96
CA TRP A 62 8.36 -14.98 -3.62
C TRP A 62 6.86 -15.28 -3.49
N PRO A 63 6.05 -14.33 -2.98
CA PRO A 63 4.60 -14.52 -2.88
C PRO A 63 3.98 -15.00 -4.20
N GLY A 64 3.01 -15.91 -4.10
CA GLY A 64 2.36 -16.53 -5.26
C GLY A 64 3.23 -17.53 -6.03
N HIS A 65 4.21 -18.15 -5.36
CA HIS A 65 5.19 -19.06 -5.99
C HIS A 65 5.99 -18.41 -7.12
N GLN A 66 6.15 -17.09 -7.06
CA GLN A 66 6.97 -16.37 -8.04
C GLN A 66 8.45 -16.67 -7.81
N THR A 67 9.23 -16.60 -8.89
CA THR A 67 10.68 -16.85 -8.81
C THR A 67 11.39 -15.54 -8.44
N PRO A 68 12.17 -15.50 -7.35
CA PRO A 68 12.95 -14.31 -7.00
C PRO A 68 13.93 -13.94 -8.11
N GLY A 69 14.17 -12.64 -8.32
CA GLY A 69 15.18 -12.19 -9.28
C GLY A 69 14.71 -12.03 -10.73
N ILE A 70 13.43 -12.29 -11.02
CA ILE A 70 12.87 -12.23 -12.37
C ILE A 70 11.80 -11.14 -12.43
N VAL A 71 11.95 -10.19 -13.34
CA VAL A 71 10.87 -9.26 -13.73
C VAL A 71 10.12 -9.86 -14.92
N CYS A 72 8.80 -9.86 -14.86
CA CYS A 72 7.93 -10.63 -15.77
C CYS A 72 7.57 -9.91 -17.09
N THR A 73 8.53 -9.26 -17.76
CA THR A 73 8.26 -8.34 -18.89
C THR A 73 7.94 -8.99 -20.23
N ASN A 74 8.30 -10.25 -20.44
CA ASN A 74 8.21 -10.91 -21.74
C ASN A 74 7.67 -12.35 -21.61
N LEU A 75 6.36 -12.52 -21.77
CA LEU A 75 5.77 -13.85 -22.01
C LEU A 75 6.41 -14.47 -23.28
N PRO A 76 7.04 -15.67 -23.26
CA PRO A 76 6.97 -16.73 -22.26
C PRO A 76 8.36 -17.28 -21.83
N LEU A 77 9.16 -16.52 -21.07
CA LEU A 77 10.36 -17.06 -20.42
C LEU A 77 10.53 -16.49 -19.01
N GLY A 78 10.06 -17.22 -17.99
CA GLY A 78 10.48 -17.01 -16.60
C GLY A 78 9.39 -16.97 -15.53
N CYS A 79 8.13 -16.72 -15.90
CA CYS A 79 7.05 -16.52 -14.92
C CYS A 79 6.05 -17.68 -14.98
N PRO A 80 6.04 -18.58 -13.98
CA PRO A 80 5.06 -19.66 -13.92
C PRO A 80 3.66 -19.08 -13.64
N LEU A 81 2.79 -19.18 -14.65
CA LEU A 81 1.35 -18.93 -14.57
C LEU A 81 0.70 -19.65 -13.36
N PRO A 82 -0.36 -19.08 -12.73
CA PRO A 82 -1.44 -18.37 -13.44
C PRO A 82 -1.55 -16.85 -13.28
N SER A 83 -0.82 -16.16 -12.40
CA SER A 83 -0.80 -14.69 -12.35
C SER A 83 0.53 -14.13 -11.84
N ASN A 84 1.01 -13.09 -12.51
CA ASN A 84 2.14 -12.21 -12.17
C ASN A 84 1.82 -11.24 -11.01
N GLU A 85 0.53 -11.08 -10.69
CA GLU A 85 0.01 -10.18 -9.66
C GLU A 85 -0.71 -10.96 -8.55
N LEU A 86 -0.50 -10.55 -7.29
CA LEU A 86 -1.28 -10.92 -6.11
C LEU A 86 -2.00 -9.68 -5.60
N CYS A 87 -3.33 -9.69 -5.70
CA CYS A 87 -4.23 -8.64 -5.25
C CYS A 87 -5.64 -9.22 -4.98
N ASP A 88 -6.52 -8.48 -4.28
CA ASP A 88 -7.94 -8.84 -4.10
C ASP A 88 -8.87 -7.99 -5.00
N ASP A 89 -8.44 -6.80 -5.42
CA ASP A 89 -9.20 -5.98 -6.36
C ASP A 89 -9.00 -6.46 -7.81
N GLY A 90 -9.52 -7.65 -8.14
CA GLY A 90 -9.58 -8.19 -9.50
C GLY A 90 -8.60 -9.33 -9.81
N CYS A 91 -7.65 -9.63 -8.93
CA CYS A 91 -6.79 -10.81 -9.06
C CYS A 91 -7.37 -12.06 -8.35
N SER A 92 -6.74 -13.22 -8.59
CA SER A 92 -7.21 -14.50 -8.05
C SER A 92 -6.77 -14.76 -6.60
N ASN A 93 -5.75 -14.07 -6.10
CA ASN A 93 -5.15 -14.32 -4.79
C ASN A 93 -4.59 -13.04 -4.15
N ALA A 94 -4.89 -12.84 -2.88
CA ALA A 94 -4.32 -11.78 -2.04
C ALA A 94 -2.95 -12.13 -1.46
N LEU A 95 -2.15 -11.12 -1.07
CA LEU A 95 -0.95 -11.32 -0.24
C LEU A 95 -1.25 -11.96 1.12
N SER A 96 -2.44 -11.70 1.66
CA SER A 96 -2.94 -12.24 2.92
C SER A 96 -3.40 -13.71 2.81
N SER A 97 -3.56 -14.22 1.58
CA SER A 97 -4.03 -15.57 1.30
C SER A 97 -2.93 -16.64 1.50
N GLN A 98 -3.33 -17.91 1.50
CA GLN A 98 -2.41 -19.05 1.56
C GLN A 98 -1.47 -19.11 0.34
N ALA A 99 -1.96 -18.67 -0.82
CA ALA A 99 -1.15 -18.57 -2.04
C ALA A 99 -0.05 -17.50 -1.91
N GLY A 100 -0.25 -16.47 -1.08
CA GLY A 100 0.76 -15.44 -0.83
C GLY A 100 1.95 -15.91 0.00
N GLY A 101 1.83 -16.99 0.77
CA GLY A 101 2.95 -17.57 1.54
C GLY A 101 3.43 -16.74 2.74
N LEU A 102 2.98 -15.49 2.91
CA LEU A 102 3.49 -14.59 3.96
C LEU A 102 2.88 -14.88 5.33
N MET A 103 1.55 -14.98 5.41
CA MET A 103 0.82 -15.21 6.65
C MET A 103 0.51 -16.69 6.87
N GLN A 104 0.32 -17.43 5.78
CA GLN A 104 -0.07 -18.84 5.78
C GLN A 104 0.52 -19.49 4.54
N THR A 105 0.67 -20.80 4.57
CA THR A 105 1.08 -21.60 3.42
C THR A 105 -0.10 -22.40 2.87
N ASP A 106 -0.13 -22.58 1.56
CA ASP A 106 -1.00 -23.53 0.86
C ASP A 106 -0.46 -24.97 0.91
N GLY A 107 0.72 -25.17 1.52
CA GLY A 107 1.43 -26.45 1.61
C GLY A 107 2.42 -26.70 0.49
N ASN A 108 2.52 -25.81 -0.50
CA ASN A 108 3.39 -25.97 -1.67
C ASN A 108 4.67 -25.12 -1.62
N TYR A 109 4.84 -24.30 -0.58
CA TYR A 109 6.09 -23.59 -0.33
C TYR A 109 7.13 -24.53 0.30
N PRO A 110 8.28 -24.81 -0.37
CA PRO A 110 9.30 -25.68 0.18
C PRO A 110 9.95 -25.04 1.41
N ASN A 111 10.20 -25.82 2.48
CA ASN A 111 10.83 -25.34 3.73
C ASN A 111 10.17 -24.13 4.39
N TRP A 112 8.88 -23.90 4.13
CA TRP A 112 8.14 -22.79 4.74
C TRP A 112 8.21 -22.86 6.27
N SER A 113 8.72 -21.79 6.90
CA SER A 113 8.88 -21.67 8.36
C SER A 113 8.13 -20.46 8.94
N GLY A 114 7.18 -19.92 8.18
CA GLY A 114 6.37 -18.78 8.58
C GLY A 114 5.41 -19.06 9.76
N PRO A 115 4.48 -18.13 10.07
CA PRO A 115 4.22 -16.90 9.33
C PRO A 115 5.39 -15.90 9.38
N TYR A 116 5.69 -15.27 8.25
CA TYR A 116 6.70 -14.22 8.15
C TYR A 116 6.13 -12.84 8.53
N ILE A 117 4.81 -12.72 8.51
CA ILE A 117 4.05 -11.58 9.04
C ILE A 117 2.74 -12.09 9.64
N HIS A 118 2.35 -11.56 10.80
CA HIS A 118 1.14 -12.04 11.50
C HIS A 118 -0.16 -11.43 10.97
N THR A 119 -0.09 -10.22 10.41
CA THR A 119 -1.28 -9.54 9.93
C THR A 119 -0.88 -8.54 8.85
N ILE A 120 -1.51 -8.65 7.68
CA ILE A 120 -1.49 -7.60 6.67
C ILE A 120 -2.81 -6.86 6.82
N SER A 121 -2.74 -5.61 7.28
CA SER A 121 -3.93 -4.77 7.40
C SER A 121 -4.27 -4.15 6.04
N LEU A 122 -5.52 -3.76 5.87
CA LEU A 122 -5.90 -2.89 4.75
C LEU A 122 -5.17 -1.56 4.84
N ASP A 123 -4.90 -0.99 3.67
CA ASP A 123 -4.35 0.35 3.54
C ASP A 123 -5.33 1.42 4.14
N PRO A 124 -4.91 2.68 4.29
CA PRO A 124 -5.74 3.74 4.85
C PRO A 124 -6.98 4.12 4.04
N TRP A 125 -7.15 3.59 2.82
CA TRP A 125 -8.29 3.80 1.94
C TRP A 125 -9.20 2.57 1.85
N GLY A 126 -8.78 1.45 2.44
CA GLY A 126 -9.57 0.23 2.59
C GLY A 126 -9.21 -0.86 1.59
N ASN A 127 -8.12 -0.70 0.84
CA ASN A 127 -7.69 -1.67 -0.15
C ASN A 127 -6.63 -2.61 0.43
N GLU A 128 -6.52 -3.82 -0.12
CA GLU A 128 -5.40 -4.69 0.19
C GLU A 128 -4.12 -4.22 -0.51
N TYR A 129 -2.98 -4.63 0.05
CA TYR A 129 -1.68 -4.46 -0.59
C TYR A 129 -1.55 -5.44 -1.75
N PHE A 130 -0.89 -5.01 -2.82
CA PHE A 130 -0.58 -5.83 -3.98
C PHE A 130 0.90 -6.19 -4.05
N PHE A 131 1.18 -7.28 -4.74
CA PHE A 131 2.52 -7.67 -5.19
C PHE A 131 2.45 -7.96 -6.68
N ASP A 132 3.34 -7.36 -7.44
CA ASP A 132 3.34 -7.40 -8.89
C ASP A 132 4.78 -7.62 -9.38
N THR A 133 4.95 -8.50 -10.36
CA THR A 133 6.26 -8.91 -10.88
C THR A 133 6.65 -8.21 -12.18
N ASP A 134 5.76 -7.43 -12.78
CA ASP A 134 6.00 -6.67 -14.00
C ASP A 134 5.30 -5.30 -13.97
N TYR A 135 5.24 -4.69 -12.79
CA TYR A 135 4.70 -3.35 -12.61
C TYR A 135 5.40 -2.33 -13.51
N ASP A 136 4.65 -1.58 -14.32
CA ASP A 136 5.19 -0.51 -15.17
C ASP A 136 5.40 0.76 -14.34
N ILE A 137 6.67 1.09 -14.09
CA ILE A 137 7.05 2.29 -13.32
C ILE A 137 7.04 3.58 -14.16
N GLU A 138 6.81 3.48 -15.49
CA GLU A 138 6.73 4.61 -16.41
C GLU A 138 5.41 4.59 -17.22
N PRO A 139 4.25 4.82 -16.57
CA PRO A 139 2.95 4.71 -17.21
C PRO A 139 2.83 5.66 -18.41
N GLY A 140 2.60 5.11 -19.60
CA GLY A 140 2.33 5.89 -20.82
C GLY A 140 3.52 6.12 -21.77
N GLY A 141 4.60 5.35 -21.65
CA GLY A 141 5.64 5.35 -22.69
C GLY A 141 6.97 4.66 -22.37
N GLY A 142 7.15 4.14 -21.16
CA GLY A 142 8.31 3.32 -20.82
C GLY A 142 8.13 1.84 -21.14
N THR A 143 9.24 1.10 -21.11
CA THR A 143 9.27 -0.38 -21.10
C THR A 143 9.99 -0.87 -19.85
N THR A 144 10.02 -0.04 -18.81
CA THR A 144 10.75 -0.34 -17.59
C THR A 144 9.77 -0.94 -16.61
N ASN A 145 9.92 -2.23 -16.37
CA ASN A 145 9.11 -2.92 -15.38
C ASN A 145 9.94 -3.24 -14.15
N ALA A 146 9.23 -3.42 -13.05
CA ALA A 146 9.82 -3.77 -11.78
C ALA A 146 8.93 -4.77 -11.06
N VAL A 147 9.56 -5.54 -10.19
CA VAL A 147 8.85 -6.29 -9.16
C VAL A 147 8.63 -5.35 -8.00
N VAL A 148 7.38 -5.15 -7.62
CA VAL A 148 7.00 -4.21 -6.58
C VAL A 148 6.03 -4.85 -5.58
N ILE A 149 6.03 -4.26 -4.39
CA ILE A 149 4.86 -4.31 -3.50
C ILE A 149 4.24 -2.93 -3.43
N GLY A 150 2.93 -2.82 -3.35
CA GLY A 150 2.29 -1.53 -3.31
C GLY A 150 0.90 -1.50 -2.71
N SER A 151 0.35 -0.29 -2.62
CA SER A 151 -1.04 0.02 -2.32
C SER A 151 -1.56 0.88 -3.46
N TYR A 152 -2.81 0.62 -3.87
CA TYR A 152 -3.52 1.34 -4.93
C TYR A 152 -3.92 2.78 -4.57
N GLY A 153 -3.40 3.29 -3.44
CA GLY A 153 -3.61 4.66 -3.04
C GLY A 153 -5.08 5.05 -2.79
N PRO A 154 -5.36 6.37 -2.80
CA PRO A 154 -6.69 6.93 -2.61
C PRO A 154 -7.76 6.49 -3.60
N ASN A 155 -7.40 6.22 -4.86
CA ASN A 155 -8.36 5.90 -5.89
C ASN A 155 -8.72 4.40 -5.93
N GLY A 156 -7.86 3.54 -5.38
CA GLY A 156 -8.06 2.09 -5.34
C GLY A 156 -8.10 1.42 -6.70
N GLN A 157 -7.43 1.95 -7.73
CA GLN A 157 -7.44 1.38 -9.08
C GLN A 157 -6.30 0.36 -9.25
N GLY A 158 -6.63 -0.93 -9.34
CA GLY A 158 -5.67 -2.01 -9.64
C GLY A 158 -5.80 -2.64 -11.03
N ASN A 159 -5.25 -3.86 -11.20
CA ASN A 159 -5.26 -4.66 -12.44
C ASN A 159 -4.50 -4.05 -13.63
N ASN A 160 -3.20 -3.82 -13.48
CA ASN A 160 -2.34 -3.20 -14.51
C ASN A 160 -2.76 -1.75 -14.91
N LEU A 161 -3.54 -1.08 -14.06
CA LEU A 161 -3.79 0.36 -14.17
C LEU A 161 -2.78 1.09 -13.27
N TYR A 162 -1.56 1.26 -13.77
CA TYR A 162 -0.49 1.90 -13.04
C TYR A 162 -0.63 3.42 -13.10
N ASP A 163 -0.74 4.07 -11.96
CA ASP A 163 -0.96 5.51 -11.91
C ASP A 163 -0.07 6.26 -10.90
N ALA A 164 -0.36 7.54 -10.74
CA ALA A 164 0.46 8.46 -9.97
C ALA A 164 0.11 8.48 -8.47
N ASP A 165 -0.99 7.87 -8.04
CA ASP A 165 -1.38 7.80 -6.64
C ASP A 165 -1.09 6.44 -5.98
N ASP A 166 -0.73 5.44 -6.78
CA ASP A 166 -0.07 4.22 -6.32
C ASP A 166 1.17 4.51 -5.45
N ILE A 167 1.27 3.78 -4.35
CA ILE A 167 2.41 3.86 -3.43
C ILE A 167 3.06 2.49 -3.40
N TYR A 168 4.24 2.39 -3.97
CA TYR A 168 4.96 1.12 -4.08
C TYR A 168 6.41 1.20 -3.61
N GLU A 169 6.99 0.02 -3.36
CA GLU A 169 8.40 -0.20 -3.08
C GLU A 169 8.94 -1.19 -4.12
N ILE A 170 10.00 -0.79 -4.82
CA ILE A 170 10.67 -1.62 -5.83
C ILE A 170 11.53 -2.65 -5.11
N LEU A 171 11.29 -3.92 -5.39
CA LEU A 171 12.11 -5.04 -4.93
C LEU A 171 13.24 -5.30 -5.92
N ILE A 172 12.92 -5.36 -7.22
CA ILE A 172 13.85 -5.56 -8.33
C ILE A 172 13.35 -4.78 -9.54
N SER A 173 14.26 -4.27 -10.38
CA SER A 173 13.95 -3.64 -11.67
C SER A 173 14.82 -4.23 -12.77
N ASP A 174 14.35 -4.19 -14.01
CA ASP A 174 15.10 -4.60 -15.22
C ASP A 174 16.30 -3.68 -15.55
#